data_AF-A0A6C0EX96-F1
#
_entry.id   AF-A0A6C0EX96-F1
#
_cell.length_a   1.000
_cell.length_b   1.000
_cell.length_c   1.000
_cell.angle_alpha   90.00
_cell.angle_beta   90.00
_cell.angle_gamma   90.00
#
_symmetry.space_group_name_H-M   'P 1'
#
loop_
_entity.id
_entity.type
_entity.pdbx_description
1 polymer ?
#
loop_
_entity_poly.entity_id
_entity_poly.type
_entity_poly.pdbx_seq_one_letter_code
_entity_poly.pdbx_strand_id
1 'polypeptide(L)'
;MVLSKDVRRYVAGIEIVTTRFSDFGFIENREWRDERGMKGCIYGTPKMVSSNLEDRCPMFVIEMNNNRNRIEGVGFIINRPHEDNHKRRIHSDHNLNRYTYEGVYRLDKSDIVDKYHKKVIWVLEMLLFKGAKHSKRSIGITRLPEWLKYNRFEYNFGEVLWEMFEKYVGVRMNEMHEIREIGRNRYE
;
A
#
# COMPACT_ATOMS: atom_id res chain seq x y z
N MET A 1 -13.34 -4.73 16.49
CA MET A 1 -12.80 -5.86 17.31
C MET A 1 -11.55 -5.35 18.03
N VAL A 2 -11.27 -5.71 19.28
CA VAL A 2 -10.04 -5.23 19.96
C VAL A 2 -8.86 -6.08 19.48
N LEU A 3 -7.94 -5.50 18.72
CA LEU A 3 -6.71 -6.19 18.29
C LEU A 3 -5.89 -6.62 19.50
N SER A 4 -5.30 -7.82 19.44
CA SER A 4 -4.41 -8.31 20.50
C SER A 4 -3.15 -7.43 20.61
N LYS A 5 -2.46 -7.47 21.76
CA LYS A 5 -1.23 -6.70 21.97
C LYS A 5 -0.15 -7.01 20.92
N ASP A 6 -0.04 -8.27 20.52
CA ASP A 6 0.95 -8.71 19.52
C ASP A 6 0.62 -8.16 18.13
N VAL A 7 -0.66 -8.18 17.75
CA VAL A 7 -1.10 -7.60 16.47
C VAL A 7 -0.86 -6.09 16.46
N ARG A 8 -1.17 -5.38 17.55
CA ARG A 8 -0.89 -3.93 17.66
C ARG A 8 0.60 -3.62 17.53
N ARG A 9 1.47 -4.41 18.19
CA ARG A 9 2.93 -4.26 18.08
C ARG A 9 3.42 -4.51 16.66
N TYR A 10 2.86 -5.51 15.97
CA TYR A 10 3.18 -5.78 14.57
C TYR A 10 2.77 -4.60 13.67
N VAL A 11 1.51 -4.17 13.78
CA VAL A 11 0.93 -3.07 13.00
C VAL A 11 1.66 -1.75 13.21
N ALA A 12 2.14 -1.47 14.42
CA ALA A 12 2.93 -0.28 14.71
C ALA A 12 4.15 -0.15 13.77
N GLY A 13 4.78 -1.29 13.43
CA GLY A 13 5.93 -1.38 12.52
C GLY A 13 5.58 -1.41 11.03
N ILE A 14 4.31 -1.29 10.62
CA ILE A 14 3.90 -1.26 9.20
C ILE A 14 3.73 0.18 8.75
N GLU A 15 4.54 0.65 7.81
CA GLU A 15 4.43 2.01 7.30
C GLU A 15 3.19 2.21 6.43
N ILE A 16 2.64 3.43 6.43
CA ILE A 16 1.55 3.81 5.52
C ILE A 16 2.13 4.74 4.47
N VAL A 17 2.10 4.29 3.22
CA VAL A 17 2.65 5.00 2.07
C VAL A 17 1.59 5.18 1.01
N THR A 18 1.90 6.00 0.01
CA THR A 18 1.00 6.30 -1.12
C THR A 18 1.74 6.15 -2.43
N THR A 19 1.02 5.67 -3.44
CA THR A 19 1.39 5.81 -4.86
C THR A 19 0.31 6.61 -5.57
N ARG A 20 0.65 7.23 -6.71
CA ARG A 20 -0.27 8.09 -7.46
C ARG A 20 -0.37 7.60 -8.88
N PHE A 21 -1.60 7.34 -9.30
CA PHE A 21 -1.95 7.00 -10.66
C PHE A 21 -2.71 8.15 -11.32
N SER A 22 -2.49 8.29 -12.62
CA SER A 22 -3.50 8.84 -13.51
C SER A 22 -4.56 7.78 -13.82
N ASP A 23 -5.68 8.16 -14.44
CA ASP A 23 -6.67 7.19 -14.93
C ASP A 23 -6.01 6.15 -15.84
N PHE A 24 -5.14 6.61 -16.75
CA PHE A 24 -4.41 5.75 -17.67
C PHE A 24 -3.42 4.83 -16.94
N GLY A 25 -2.58 5.38 -16.06
CA GLY A 25 -1.60 4.56 -15.32
C GLY A 25 -2.24 3.54 -14.39
N PHE A 26 -3.44 3.82 -13.85
CA PHE A 26 -4.19 2.84 -13.07
C PHE A 26 -4.73 1.70 -13.94
N ILE A 27 -5.22 2.01 -15.15
CA ILE A 27 -5.69 1.01 -16.12
C ILE A 27 -4.54 0.08 -16.52
N GLU A 28 -3.38 0.63 -16.91
CA GLU A 28 -2.19 -0.17 -17.25
C GLU A 28 -1.80 -1.09 -16.10
N ASN A 29 -1.80 -0.57 -14.87
CA ASN A 29 -1.49 -1.37 -13.69
C ASN A 29 -2.46 -2.55 -13.51
N ARG A 30 -3.77 -2.28 -13.63
CA ARG A 30 -4.81 -3.28 -13.48
C ARG A 30 -4.70 -4.34 -14.57
N GLU A 31 -4.60 -3.93 -15.84
CA GLU A 31 -4.48 -4.84 -16.98
C GLU A 31 -3.24 -5.73 -16.85
N TRP A 32 -2.10 -5.16 -16.45
CA TRP A 32 -0.87 -5.94 -16.22
C TRP A 32 -1.07 -7.05 -15.18
N ARG A 33 -1.78 -6.75 -14.08
CA ARG A 33 -2.10 -7.72 -13.02
C ARG A 33 -3.06 -8.78 -13.52
N ASP A 34 -4.12 -8.38 -14.21
CA ASP A 34 -5.18 -9.26 -14.71
C ASP A 34 -4.63 -10.27 -15.74
N GLU A 35 -3.83 -9.81 -16.70
CA GLU A 35 -3.17 -10.65 -17.71
C GLU A 35 -2.28 -11.75 -17.12
N ARG A 36 -1.75 -11.52 -15.91
CA ARG A 36 -0.85 -12.44 -15.20
C ARG A 36 -1.54 -13.21 -14.08
N GLY A 37 -2.85 -13.03 -13.91
CA GLY A 37 -3.60 -13.63 -12.80
C GLY A 37 -3.08 -13.20 -11.42
N MET A 38 -2.46 -12.03 -11.32
CA MET A 38 -1.88 -11.53 -10.08
C MET A 38 -2.99 -11.01 -9.16
N LYS A 39 -3.26 -11.76 -8.07
CA LYS A 39 -4.20 -11.33 -7.02
C LYS A 39 -3.65 -10.22 -6.11
N GLY A 40 -2.33 -10.11 -6.03
CA GLY A 40 -1.63 -9.14 -5.19
C GLY A 40 -1.55 -7.74 -5.80
N CYS A 41 -0.51 -7.01 -5.41
CA CYS A 41 -0.22 -5.67 -5.90
C CYS A 41 1.16 -5.59 -6.54
N ILE A 42 1.31 -4.63 -7.45
CA ILE A 42 2.57 -4.29 -8.09
C ILE A 42 2.61 -2.80 -8.39
N TYR A 43 3.76 -2.18 -8.20
CA TYR A 43 3.94 -0.73 -8.32
C TYR A 43 5.26 -0.42 -9.02
N GLY A 44 5.15 0.09 -10.25
CA GLY A 44 6.25 0.79 -10.90
C GLY A 44 6.43 2.17 -10.27
N THR A 45 7.67 2.55 -9.97
CA THR A 45 8.00 3.89 -9.48
C THR A 45 9.28 4.44 -10.13
N PRO A 46 9.35 5.76 -10.42
CA PRO A 46 10.55 6.40 -10.95
C PRO A 46 11.69 6.52 -9.93
N LYS A 47 11.39 6.35 -8.64
CA LYS A 47 12.34 6.47 -7.52
C LYS A 47 12.13 5.34 -6.53
N MET A 48 13.22 4.86 -5.93
CA MET A 48 13.15 3.99 -4.77
C MET A 48 12.43 4.71 -3.61
N VAL A 49 11.79 3.92 -2.76
CA VAL A 49 11.30 4.38 -1.47
C VAL A 49 12.48 4.96 -0.67
N SER A 50 12.24 6.07 0.04
CA SER A 50 13.29 6.80 0.76
C SER A 50 14.10 5.90 1.70
N SER A 51 15.42 6.07 1.72
CA SER A 51 16.33 5.40 2.66
C SER A 51 16.09 5.75 4.13
N ASN A 52 15.27 6.77 4.40
CA ASN A 52 14.83 7.09 5.76
C ASN A 52 13.78 6.08 6.28
N LEU A 53 13.22 5.25 5.42
CA LEU A 53 12.44 4.09 5.83
C LEU A 53 13.38 2.91 6.03
N GLU A 54 13.16 2.17 7.11
CA GLU A 54 13.90 0.94 7.41
C GLU A 54 13.85 -0.02 6.22
N ASP A 55 15.00 -0.61 5.90
CA ASP A 55 15.07 -1.64 4.86
C ASP A 55 14.12 -2.78 5.21
N ARG A 56 13.41 -3.32 4.21
CA ARG A 56 12.46 -4.43 4.36
C ARG A 56 11.32 -4.17 5.34
N CYS A 57 11.03 -2.92 5.69
CA CYS A 57 9.84 -2.62 6.48
C CYS A 57 8.55 -2.98 5.69
N PRO A 58 7.53 -3.54 6.35
CA PRO A 58 6.24 -3.78 5.72
C PRO A 58 5.51 -2.45 5.49
N MET A 59 4.76 -2.34 4.39
CA MET A 59 4.10 -1.11 4.00
C MET A 59 2.70 -1.34 3.41
N PHE A 60 1.72 -0.58 3.91
CA PHE A 60 0.45 -0.37 3.22
C PHE A 60 0.60 0.70 2.16
N VAL A 61 0.37 0.36 0.89
CA VAL A 61 0.44 1.29 -0.24
C VAL A 61 -0.98 1.71 -0.63
N ILE A 62 -1.35 2.95 -0.31
CA ILE A 62 -2.64 3.50 -0.74
C ILE A 62 -2.54 3.93 -2.21
N GLU A 63 -3.40 3.37 -3.06
CA GLU A 63 -3.45 3.62 -4.51
C GLU A 63 -4.32 4.85 -4.80
N MET A 64 -3.68 6.01 -4.92
CA MET A 64 -4.38 7.28 -5.19
C MET A 64 -4.60 7.49 -6.69
N ASN A 65 -5.84 7.49 -7.17
CA ASN A 65 -6.15 8.02 -8.49
C ASN A 65 -6.33 9.54 -8.42
N ASN A 66 -5.35 10.27 -8.94
CA ASN A 66 -5.27 11.73 -8.85
C ASN A 66 -6.20 12.46 -9.82
N ASN A 67 -6.62 11.84 -10.93
CA ASN A 67 -7.60 12.40 -11.85
C ASN A 67 -9.00 12.40 -11.23
N ARG A 68 -9.33 11.33 -10.51
CA ARG A 68 -10.66 11.14 -9.88
C ARG A 68 -10.73 11.59 -8.43
N ASN A 69 -9.60 11.93 -7.80
CA ASN A 69 -9.49 12.23 -6.37
C ASN A 69 -10.09 11.13 -5.48
N ARG A 70 -9.77 9.86 -5.79
CA ARG A 70 -10.27 8.71 -5.06
C ARG A 70 -9.18 7.68 -4.84
N ILE A 71 -9.32 6.91 -3.77
CA ILE A 71 -8.55 5.69 -3.56
C ILE A 71 -9.13 4.61 -4.48
N GLU A 72 -8.30 3.79 -5.12
CA GLU A 72 -8.73 2.64 -5.93
C GLU A 72 -8.52 1.31 -5.19
N GLY A 73 -7.55 1.27 -4.29
CA GLY A 73 -7.23 0.09 -3.50
C GLY A 73 -6.09 0.36 -2.52
N VAL A 74 -5.71 -0.69 -1.79
CA VAL A 74 -4.56 -0.68 -0.89
C VAL A 74 -3.76 -1.95 -1.11
N GLY A 75 -2.49 -1.84 -1.45
CA GLY A 75 -1.57 -2.98 -1.50
C GLY A 75 -0.79 -3.16 -0.20
N PHE A 76 -0.23 -4.35 -0.03
CA PHE A 76 0.73 -4.62 1.03
C PHE A 76 2.02 -5.15 0.44
N ILE A 77 3.11 -4.41 0.64
CA ILE A 77 4.44 -4.74 0.12
C ILE A 77 5.49 -4.73 1.22
N ILE A 78 6.66 -5.30 0.93
CA ILE A 78 7.87 -5.10 1.70
C ILE A 78 8.70 -4.01 1.01
N ASN A 79 9.37 -3.15 1.79
CA ASN A 79 10.30 -2.14 1.28
C ASN A 79 11.56 -2.80 0.71
N ARG A 80 11.40 -3.43 -0.45
CA ARG A 80 12.46 -4.05 -1.21
C ARG A 80 12.07 -4.03 -2.69
N PRO A 81 12.80 -3.27 -3.54
CA PRO A 81 12.54 -3.30 -4.97
C PRO A 81 12.87 -4.68 -5.55
N HIS A 82 12.13 -5.09 -6.56
CA HIS A 82 12.35 -6.33 -7.26
C HIS A 82 13.64 -6.27 -8.07
N GLU A 83 14.48 -7.30 -7.98
CA GLU A 83 15.80 -7.37 -8.65
C GLU A 83 15.66 -7.40 -10.17
N ASP A 84 14.78 -8.26 -10.68
CA ASP A 84 14.44 -8.34 -12.10
C ASP A 84 13.29 -7.38 -12.46
N ASN A 85 13.61 -6.09 -12.47
CA ASN A 85 12.68 -5.03 -12.84
C ASN A 85 12.36 -5.02 -14.36
N HIS A 86 13.26 -5.55 -15.19
CA HIS A 86 13.07 -5.58 -16.65
C HIS A 86 11.89 -6.45 -17.09
N LYS A 87 11.56 -7.51 -16.33
CA LYS A 87 10.37 -8.35 -16.56
C LYS A 87 9.06 -7.75 -16.04
N ARG A 88 9.11 -6.62 -15.35
CA ARG A 88 7.95 -5.96 -14.70
C ARG A 88 7.65 -4.59 -15.29
N ARG A 89 7.60 -4.51 -16.62
CA ARG A 89 7.18 -3.30 -17.32
C ARG A 89 5.66 -3.19 -17.25
N ILE A 90 5.19 -2.34 -16.34
CA ILE A 90 3.75 -2.12 -16.07
C ILE A 90 3.25 -0.99 -16.95
N HIS A 91 3.97 0.13 -16.97
CA HIS A 91 3.57 1.35 -17.65
C HIS A 91 4.23 1.47 -19.03
N SER A 92 3.53 2.06 -19.99
CA SER A 92 4.12 2.47 -21.27
C SER A 92 5.19 3.55 -21.10
N ASP A 93 5.03 4.45 -20.11
CA ASP A 93 6.11 5.36 -19.72
C ASP A 93 7.20 4.60 -18.96
N HIS A 94 8.32 4.37 -19.64
CA HIS A 94 9.49 3.70 -19.09
C HIS A 94 10.03 4.36 -17.81
N ASN A 95 9.86 5.68 -17.63
CA ASN A 95 10.31 6.35 -16.42
C ASN A 95 9.58 5.88 -15.17
N LEU A 96 8.31 5.47 -15.31
CA LEU A 96 7.51 4.95 -14.22
C LEU A 96 7.90 3.52 -13.84
N ASN A 97 8.69 2.82 -14.64
CA ASN A 97 9.13 1.44 -14.38
C ASN A 97 10.60 1.37 -13.99
N ARG A 98 11.18 2.38 -13.35
CA ARG A 98 12.61 2.34 -12.96
C ARG A 98 12.88 1.39 -11.80
N TYR A 99 11.94 1.30 -10.87
CA TYR A 99 11.94 0.34 -9.78
C TYR A 99 10.54 -0.25 -9.68
N THR A 100 10.45 -1.51 -9.27
CA THR A 100 9.16 -2.16 -9.06
C THR A 100 9.11 -2.74 -7.66
N TYR A 101 8.00 -2.53 -6.97
CA TYR A 101 7.68 -3.18 -5.71
C TYR A 101 6.44 -4.04 -5.93
N GLU A 102 6.43 -5.23 -5.35
CA GLU A 102 5.29 -6.14 -5.46
C GLU A 102 4.98 -6.79 -4.12
N GLY A 103 3.75 -7.26 -3.99
CA GLY A 103 3.27 -7.94 -2.81
C GLY A 103 2.13 -8.87 -3.14
N VAL A 104 1.96 -9.90 -2.31
CA VAL A 104 0.96 -10.97 -2.55
C VAL A 104 -0.46 -10.56 -2.16
N TYR A 105 -0.63 -9.44 -1.46
CA TYR A 105 -1.92 -8.97 -0.97
C TYR A 105 -2.28 -7.59 -1.54
N ARG A 106 -3.54 -7.46 -1.94
CA ARG A 106 -4.17 -6.19 -2.34
C ARG A 106 -5.65 -6.24 -1.95
N LEU A 107 -6.12 -5.15 -1.36
CA LEU A 107 -7.53 -4.88 -1.13
C LEU A 107 -8.04 -3.96 -2.24
N ASP A 108 -8.96 -4.43 -3.07
CA ASP A 108 -9.68 -3.54 -3.98
C ASP A 108 -10.72 -2.72 -3.21
N LYS A 109 -10.88 -1.44 -3.55
CA LYS A 109 -11.92 -0.62 -2.94
C LYS A 109 -13.32 -1.17 -3.20
N SER A 110 -13.56 -1.84 -4.33
CA SER A 110 -14.87 -2.44 -4.64
C SER A 110 -15.29 -3.52 -3.65
N ASP A 111 -14.33 -4.19 -3.01
CA ASP A 111 -14.58 -5.31 -2.09
C ASP A 111 -15.02 -4.82 -0.71
N ILE A 112 -14.82 -3.52 -0.42
CA ILE A 112 -15.20 -2.90 0.84
C ILE A 112 -16.71 -2.66 0.85
N VAL A 113 -17.46 -3.56 1.48
CA VAL A 113 -18.93 -3.50 1.50
C VAL A 113 -19.50 -2.76 2.70
N ASP A 114 -18.84 -2.82 3.87
CA ASP A 114 -19.42 -2.28 5.10
C ASP A 114 -19.33 -0.75 5.22
N LYS A 115 -20.32 -0.17 5.90
CA LYS A 115 -20.48 1.28 6.03
C LYS A 115 -19.32 1.94 6.80
N TYR A 116 -18.75 1.25 7.78
CA TYR A 116 -17.67 1.79 8.60
C TYR A 116 -16.40 1.93 7.76
N HIS A 117 -15.91 0.86 7.15
CA HIS A 117 -14.72 0.88 6.30
C HIS A 117 -14.90 1.77 5.06
N LYS A 118 -16.10 1.84 4.47
CA LYS A 118 -16.41 2.85 3.44
C LYS A 118 -16.20 4.28 3.96
N LYS A 119 -16.62 4.57 5.20
CA LYS A 119 -16.39 5.87 5.82
C LYS A 119 -14.92 6.12 6.12
N VAL A 120 -14.16 5.10 6.52
CA VAL A 120 -12.70 5.18 6.72
C VAL A 120 -11.99 5.56 5.42
N ILE A 121 -12.29 4.86 4.31
CA ILE A 121 -11.76 5.20 2.98
C ILE A 121 -12.13 6.63 2.60
N TRP A 122 -13.38 7.03 2.82
CA TRP A 122 -13.81 8.41 2.53
C TRP A 122 -13.02 9.44 3.36
N VAL A 123 -12.76 9.18 4.64
CA VAL A 123 -11.93 10.08 5.48
C VAL A 123 -10.51 10.14 4.93
N LEU A 124 -9.91 9.01 4.56
CA LEU A 124 -8.59 8.99 3.92
C LEU A 124 -8.58 9.78 2.61
N GLU A 125 -9.60 9.67 1.76
CA GLU A 125 -9.73 10.47 0.54
C GLU A 125 -9.78 11.97 0.84
N MET A 126 -10.53 12.38 1.87
CA MET A 126 -10.56 13.78 2.31
C MET A 126 -9.17 14.27 2.73
N LEU A 127 -8.40 13.47 3.47
CA LEU A 127 -7.06 13.81 3.92
C LEU A 127 -6.03 13.83 2.79
N LEU A 128 -6.14 12.91 1.83
CA LEU A 128 -5.15 12.71 0.77
C LEU A 128 -5.33 13.67 -0.41
N PHE A 129 -6.57 14.07 -0.72
CA PHE A 129 -6.86 14.86 -1.92
C PHE A 129 -7.27 16.30 -1.64
N LYS A 130 -7.61 16.65 -0.39
CA LYS A 130 -8.15 17.98 -0.04
C LYS A 130 -7.36 18.64 1.09
N GLY A 131 -7.52 19.96 1.21
CA GLY A 131 -6.84 20.78 2.22
C GLY A 131 -5.36 21.04 1.91
N ALA A 132 -4.73 21.86 2.77
CA ALA A 132 -3.37 22.33 2.56
C ALA A 132 -2.29 21.23 2.67
N LYS A 133 -2.60 20.12 3.34
CA LYS A 133 -1.67 19.00 3.58
C LYS A 133 -1.94 17.80 2.66
N HIS A 134 -2.60 18.01 1.52
CA HIS A 134 -2.92 16.93 0.58
C HIS A 134 -1.65 16.25 0.04
N SER A 135 -1.76 14.99 -0.37
CA SER A 135 -0.62 14.15 -0.80
C SER A 135 -0.49 14.00 -2.33
N LYS A 136 -1.11 14.88 -3.13
CA LYS A 136 -1.21 14.73 -4.59
C LYS A 136 0.10 14.94 -5.37
N ARG A 137 1.07 15.70 -4.85
CA ARG A 137 2.20 16.23 -5.64
C ARG A 137 3.55 15.54 -5.40
N SER A 138 3.56 14.45 -4.66
CA SER A 138 4.79 13.69 -4.44
C SER A 138 5.06 12.71 -5.58
N ILE A 139 6.34 12.39 -5.80
CA ILE A 139 6.80 11.47 -6.85
C ILE A 139 7.13 10.11 -6.23
N GLY A 140 6.69 9.04 -6.88
CA GLY A 140 6.93 7.67 -6.45
C GLY A 140 6.12 7.25 -5.22
N ILE A 141 6.60 6.20 -4.54
CA ILE A 141 6.03 5.72 -3.30
C ILE A 141 6.53 6.60 -2.15
N THR A 142 5.62 7.27 -1.43
CA THR A 142 6.00 8.16 -0.34
C THR A 142 5.26 7.89 0.95
N ARG A 143 6.00 7.93 2.08
CA ARG A 143 5.47 7.84 3.44
C ARG A 143 4.46 8.94 3.73
N LEU A 144 3.36 8.58 4.38
CA LEU A 144 2.44 9.53 4.98
C LEU A 144 2.89 9.92 6.40
N PRO A 145 2.41 11.05 6.94
CA PRO A 145 2.78 11.48 8.28
C PRO A 145 2.38 10.50 9.39
N GLU A 146 3.18 10.41 10.44
CA GLU A 146 2.96 9.51 11.58
C GLU A 146 1.67 9.76 12.34
N TRP A 147 1.09 10.97 12.26
CA TRP A 147 -0.16 11.28 12.94
C TRP A 147 -1.35 10.43 12.45
N LEU A 148 -1.26 9.79 11.28
CA LEU A 148 -2.24 8.78 10.86
C LEU A 148 -2.28 7.57 11.81
N LYS A 149 -1.19 7.26 12.49
CA LYS A 149 -1.15 6.21 13.52
C LYS A 149 -1.23 6.79 14.93
N TYR A 150 -0.61 7.95 15.16
CA TYR A 150 -0.45 8.56 16.47
C TYR A 150 -1.05 9.97 16.50
N ASN A 151 -2.35 10.07 16.73
CA ASN A 151 -3.06 11.34 16.86
C ASN A 151 -3.83 11.45 18.18
N ARG A 152 -4.25 12.68 18.49
CA ARG A 152 -5.02 13.04 19.68
C ARG A 152 -6.39 12.36 19.81
N PHE A 153 -6.89 11.74 18.75
CA PHE A 153 -8.17 11.04 18.77
C PHE A 153 -8.01 9.55 19.06
N GLU A 154 -6.78 9.10 19.30
CA GLU A 154 -6.44 7.69 19.54
C GLU A 154 -6.92 6.77 18.40
N TYR A 155 -7.03 7.33 17.19
CA TYR A 155 -7.49 6.61 16.02
C TYR A 155 -6.30 6.19 15.16
N ASN A 156 -5.99 4.89 15.13
CA ASN A 156 -4.86 4.38 14.37
C ASN A 156 -5.30 3.83 13.00
N PHE A 157 -5.05 4.57 11.92
CA PHE A 157 -5.37 4.10 10.56
C PHE A 157 -4.63 2.81 10.19
N GLY A 158 -3.44 2.55 10.76
CA GLY A 158 -2.72 1.29 10.52
C GLY A 158 -3.47 0.09 11.07
N GLU A 159 -4.07 0.21 12.26
CA GLU A 159 -4.87 -0.85 12.88
C GLU A 159 -6.13 -1.14 12.08
N VAL A 160 -6.79 -0.10 11.57
CA VAL A 160 -8.01 -0.26 10.78
C VAL A 160 -7.70 -0.80 9.39
N LEU A 161 -6.60 -0.38 8.75
CA LEU A 161 -6.14 -0.99 7.51
C LEU A 161 -5.81 -2.47 7.71
N TRP A 162 -5.19 -2.84 8.83
CA TRP A 162 -4.96 -4.24 9.17
C TRP A 162 -6.26 -5.04 9.30
N GLU A 163 -7.24 -4.52 10.07
CA GLU A 163 -8.58 -5.13 10.20
C GLU A 163 -9.24 -5.32 8.83
N MET A 164 -9.11 -4.36 7.92
CA MET A 164 -9.64 -4.46 6.57
C MET A 164 -8.97 -5.57 5.76
N PHE A 165 -7.65 -5.76 5.88
CA PHE A 165 -6.95 -6.85 5.20
C PHE A 165 -7.34 -8.23 5.74
N GLU A 166 -7.47 -8.38 7.07
CA GLU A 166 -7.98 -9.62 7.67
C GLU A 166 -9.38 -9.94 7.15
N LYS A 167 -10.26 -8.93 7.12
CA LYS A 167 -11.67 -9.09 6.76
C LYS A 167 -11.90 -9.36 5.27
N TYR A 168 -11.25 -8.60 4.40
CA TYR A 168 -11.57 -8.56 2.97
C TYR A 168 -10.59 -9.33 2.10
N VAL A 169 -9.32 -9.41 2.52
CA VAL A 169 -8.28 -10.13 1.78
C VAL A 169 -8.04 -11.52 2.38
N GLY A 170 -8.38 -11.73 3.66
CA GLY A 170 -8.19 -12.99 4.36
C GLY A 170 -6.78 -13.20 4.89
N VAL A 171 -5.99 -12.12 5.02
CA VAL A 171 -4.62 -12.17 5.56
C VAL A 171 -4.64 -12.69 6.98
N ARG A 172 -3.70 -13.57 7.32
CA ARG A 172 -3.48 -14.02 8.70
C ARG A 172 -2.11 -13.64 9.21
N MET A 173 -2.01 -13.50 10.53
CA MET A 173 -0.79 -13.00 11.15
C MET A 173 0.42 -13.96 11.03
N ASN A 174 0.17 -15.28 11.00
CA ASN A 174 1.19 -16.30 10.75
C ASN A 174 1.79 -16.19 9.33
N GLU A 175 0.98 -15.85 8.33
CA GLU A 175 1.45 -15.67 6.94
C GLU A 175 2.40 -14.46 6.82
N MET A 176 2.26 -13.45 7.69
CA MET A 176 3.15 -12.29 7.71
C MET A 176 4.50 -12.54 8.37
N HIS A 177 4.56 -13.43 9.37
CA HIS A 177 5.84 -13.89 9.91
C HIS A 177 6.64 -14.59 8.82
N GLU A 178 5.98 -15.42 8.00
CA GLU A 178 6.62 -16.03 6.84
C GLU A 178 7.06 -14.99 5.80
N ILE A 179 6.30 -13.93 5.53
CA ILE A 179 6.75 -12.86 4.62
C ILE A 179 7.97 -12.10 5.17
N ARG A 180 8.02 -11.84 6.48
CA ARG A 180 9.21 -11.26 7.14
C ARG A 180 10.41 -12.20 7.08
N GLU A 181 10.20 -13.49 7.32
CA GLU A 181 11.24 -14.52 7.29
C GLU A 181 11.72 -14.84 5.86
N ILE A 182 10.85 -14.89 4.85
CA ILE A 182 11.24 -14.98 3.43
C ILE A 182 12.01 -13.74 3.00
N GLY A 183 11.66 -12.58 3.57
CA GLY A 183 12.48 -11.38 3.49
C GLY A 183 13.89 -11.66 4.00
N ARG A 184 14.04 -12.20 5.21
CA ARG A 184 15.35 -12.46 5.85
C ARG A 184 16.17 -13.59 5.19
N ASN A 185 15.54 -14.74 4.90
CA ASN A 185 16.22 -16.02 4.64
C ASN A 185 16.57 -16.32 3.17
N ARG A 186 16.22 -15.46 2.20
CA ARG A 186 16.66 -15.69 0.80
C ARG A 186 18.14 -15.37 0.54
N TYR A 187 18.92 -15.01 1.57
CA TYR A 187 20.31 -14.56 1.44
C TYR A 187 21.20 -14.99 2.62
N GLU A 188 20.90 -16.13 3.25
CA GLU A 188 21.95 -16.99 3.81
C GLU A 188 22.33 -18.05 2.77
#